data_AF-A0A3Q3W639-F1
#
_entry.id   AF-A0A3Q3W639-F1
#
_cell.length_a   1.000
_cell.length_b   1.000
_cell.length_c   1.000
_cell.angle_alpha   90.00
_cell.angle_beta   90.00
_cell.angle_gamma   90.00
#
_symmetry.space_group_name_H-M   'P 1'
#
loop_
_entity.id
_entity.type
_entity.pdbx_description
1 polymer ?
#
loop_
_entity_poly.entity_id
_entity_poly.type
_entity_poly.pdbx_seq_one_letter_code
_entity_poly.pdbx_strand_id
1 'polypeptide(L)'
;MASHARLESSLRRSARLGREVLERATRRAVDWTNPGASQTTDNQADIPVRRTRTELADVFATMADLMVQMSHQCQSGCCTEPSDAERKHASRFHTQPPAGHRLTPSDEDFIIDVLPGTYAVTASVQESQQQTQVVTVKPGESFHLTFNL
;
A
#
# COMPACT_ATOMS: atom_id res chain seq x y z
N MET A 1 -38.71 24.29 -17.34
CA MET A 1 -37.84 24.26 -18.53
C MET A 1 -36.33 24.26 -18.23
N ALA A 2 -35.84 25.01 -17.23
CA ALA A 2 -34.40 25.09 -16.92
C ALA A 2 -33.75 23.77 -16.42
N SER A 3 -34.50 22.90 -15.75
CA SER A 3 -34.01 21.60 -15.24
C SER A 3 -33.65 20.62 -16.36
N HIS A 4 -34.44 20.56 -17.42
CA HIS A 4 -34.23 19.66 -18.56
C HIS A 4 -32.96 20.04 -19.35
N ALA A 5 -32.75 21.34 -19.60
CA ALA A 5 -31.55 21.83 -20.29
C ALA A 5 -30.25 21.57 -19.49
N ARG A 6 -30.33 21.65 -18.16
CA ARG A 6 -29.20 21.30 -17.27
C ARG A 6 -28.88 19.81 -17.29
N LEU A 7 -29.90 18.95 -17.29
CA LEU A 7 -29.70 17.51 -17.42
C LEU A 7 -29.05 17.17 -18.77
N GLU A 8 -29.59 17.71 -19.86
CA GLU A 8 -29.09 17.43 -21.21
C GLU A 8 -27.65 17.91 -21.43
N SER A 9 -27.29 19.10 -20.93
CA SER A 9 -25.91 19.60 -20.99
C SER A 9 -24.95 18.73 -20.17
N SER A 10 -25.38 18.21 -19.02
CA SER A 10 -24.60 17.27 -18.22
C SER A 10 -24.37 15.95 -18.96
N LEU A 11 -25.42 15.38 -19.56
CA LEU A 11 -25.33 14.13 -20.33
C LEU A 11 -24.39 14.27 -21.53
N ARG A 12 -24.52 15.36 -22.30
CA ARG A 12 -23.62 15.63 -23.44
C ARG A 12 -22.17 15.77 -23.00
N ARG A 13 -21.91 16.44 -21.87
CA ARG A 13 -20.57 16.59 -21.30
C ARG A 13 -20.00 15.23 -20.89
N SER A 14 -20.76 14.43 -20.16
CA SER A 14 -20.34 13.09 -19.75
C SER A 14 -20.06 12.17 -20.93
N ALA A 15 -20.89 12.20 -21.97
CA ALA A 15 -20.68 11.42 -23.19
C ALA A 15 -19.38 11.81 -23.92
N ARG A 16 -19.09 13.12 -24.01
CA ARG A 16 -17.84 13.62 -24.61
C ARG A 16 -16.61 13.14 -23.83
N LEU A 17 -16.63 13.28 -22.51
CA LEU A 17 -15.53 12.86 -21.64
C LEU A 17 -15.34 11.33 -21.69
N GLY A 18 -16.42 10.56 -21.67
CA GLY A 18 -16.38 9.10 -21.79
C GLY A 18 -15.68 8.65 -23.08
N ARG A 19 -15.95 9.31 -24.21
CA ARG A 19 -15.29 9.03 -25.48
C ARG A 19 -13.79 9.36 -25.44
N GLU A 20 -13.41 10.51 -24.89
CA GLU A 20 -11.99 10.89 -24.75
C GLU A 20 -11.21 9.91 -23.88
N VAL A 21 -11.84 9.39 -22.81
CA VAL A 21 -11.25 8.35 -21.95
C VAL A 21 -11.10 7.04 -22.71
N LEU A 22 -12.13 6.61 -23.45
CA LEU A 22 -12.07 5.40 -24.26
C LEU A 22 -10.95 5.48 -25.30
N GLU A 23 -10.86 6.56 -26.07
CA GLU A 23 -9.79 6.75 -27.07
C GLU A 23 -8.40 6.70 -26.43
N ARG A 24 -8.23 7.31 -25.25
CA ARG A 24 -6.96 7.27 -24.52
C ARG A 24 -6.64 5.87 -24.00
N ALA A 25 -7.64 5.11 -23.55
CA ALA A 25 -7.48 3.73 -23.12
C ALA A 25 -7.14 2.81 -24.29
N THR A 26 -7.82 2.94 -25.43
CA THR A 26 -7.54 2.16 -26.64
C THR A 26 -6.12 2.40 -27.15
N ARG A 27 -5.61 3.65 -27.12
CA ARG A 27 -4.22 3.96 -27.49
C ARG A 27 -3.17 3.31 -26.57
N ARG A 28 -3.56 2.96 -25.35
CA ARG A 28 -2.71 2.30 -24.35
C ARG A 28 -3.04 0.82 -24.19
N ALA A 29 -3.97 0.29 -24.97
CA ALA A 29 -4.35 -1.11 -24.90
C ALA A 29 -3.15 -1.96 -25.34
N VAL A 30 -2.68 -2.80 -24.43
CA VAL A 30 -1.64 -3.79 -24.71
C VAL A 30 -2.36 -5.09 -25.01
N ASP A 31 -2.05 -5.68 -26.16
CA ASP A 31 -2.50 -7.04 -26.48
C ASP A 31 -1.64 -8.04 -25.71
N TRP A 32 -2.19 -8.55 -24.61
CA TRP A 32 -1.54 -9.55 -23.77
C TRP A 32 -1.51 -10.95 -24.41
N THR A 33 -2.18 -11.15 -25.55
CA THR A 33 -2.25 -12.48 -26.19
C THR A 33 -1.05 -12.80 -27.08
N ASN A 34 -0.16 -11.84 -27.34
CA ASN A 34 1.08 -12.09 -28.08
C ASN A 34 2.32 -11.46 -27.40
N PRO A 35 2.92 -12.13 -26.41
CA PRO A 35 4.15 -11.68 -25.77
C PRO A 35 5.39 -11.73 -26.71
N GLY A 36 5.25 -12.18 -27.97
CA GLY A 36 6.36 -12.41 -28.89
C GLY A 36 6.68 -11.28 -29.89
N ALA A 37 5.87 -10.21 -29.97
CA ALA A 37 6.00 -9.20 -31.02
C ALA A 37 7.03 -8.08 -30.74
N SER A 38 7.95 -8.28 -29.80
CA SER A 38 9.21 -7.52 -29.70
C SER A 38 10.37 -8.42 -30.08
N GLN A 39 10.41 -8.84 -31.34
CA GLN A 39 11.61 -9.39 -31.96
C GLN A 39 11.81 -8.72 -33.31
N THR A 40 12.49 -7.57 -33.30
CA THR A 40 13.20 -7.11 -34.48
C THR A 40 14.63 -7.66 -34.42
N THR A 41 14.91 -8.49 -35.42
CA THR A 41 16.22 -8.87 -35.99
C THR A 41 17.17 -9.73 -35.14
N ASP A 42 17.02 -11.05 -35.36
CA ASP A 42 18.02 -11.92 -35.98
C ASP A 42 19.44 -11.92 -35.39
N ASN A 43 19.73 -12.93 -34.57
CA ASN A 43 20.78 -13.89 -34.85
C ASN A 43 20.70 -15.03 -33.83
N GLN A 44 20.22 -16.17 -34.33
CA GLN A 44 20.30 -17.47 -33.66
C GLN A 44 21.78 -17.87 -33.52
N ALA A 45 22.31 -17.72 -32.32
CA ALA A 45 23.42 -18.52 -31.83
C ALA A 45 22.97 -19.17 -30.52
N ASP A 46 22.83 -20.48 -30.58
CA ASP A 46 22.64 -21.37 -29.43
C ASP A 46 23.75 -21.09 -28.38
N ILE A 47 23.39 -21.07 -27.07
CA ILE A 47 24.20 -20.83 -25.84
C ILE A 47 23.99 -19.44 -25.16
N PRO A 48 23.67 -19.33 -23.84
CA PRO A 48 22.92 -20.23 -22.94
C PRO A 48 21.96 -19.45 -22.01
N VAL A 49 20.65 -19.71 -22.09
CA VAL A 49 19.61 -19.18 -21.17
C VAL A 49 19.93 -19.40 -19.67
N ARG A 50 20.84 -20.31 -19.35
CA ARG A 50 21.31 -20.54 -17.98
C ARG A 50 22.30 -19.49 -17.45
N ARG A 51 23.16 -18.87 -18.27
CA ARG A 51 24.14 -17.87 -17.77
C ARG A 51 23.45 -16.57 -17.32
N THR A 52 22.48 -16.10 -18.11
CA THR A 52 21.67 -14.92 -17.77
C THR A 52 20.77 -15.14 -16.54
N ARG A 53 20.33 -16.38 -16.28
CA ARG A 53 19.54 -16.68 -15.08
C ARG A 53 20.37 -16.65 -13.81
N THR A 54 21.63 -17.12 -13.86
CA THR A 54 22.55 -17.00 -12.72
C THR A 54 22.91 -15.54 -12.48
N GLU A 55 23.20 -14.77 -13.54
CA GLU A 55 23.49 -13.34 -13.43
C GLU A 55 22.32 -12.55 -12.82
N LEU A 56 21.07 -12.85 -13.21
CA LEU A 56 19.89 -12.22 -12.60
C LEU A 56 19.71 -12.61 -11.13
N ALA A 57 19.92 -13.90 -10.80
CA ALA A 57 19.86 -14.36 -9.42
C ALA A 57 20.93 -13.66 -8.56
N ASP A 58 22.13 -13.45 -9.09
CA ASP A 58 23.20 -12.72 -8.44
C ASP A 58 22.85 -11.25 -8.25
N VAL A 59 22.22 -10.59 -9.25
CA VAL A 59 21.74 -9.20 -9.11
C VAL A 59 20.69 -9.08 -8.01
N PHE A 60 19.72 -10.02 -7.95
CA PHE A 60 18.71 -10.02 -6.89
C PHE A 60 19.31 -10.28 -5.52
N ALA A 61 20.29 -11.19 -5.41
CA ALA A 61 21.02 -11.43 -4.18
C ALA A 61 21.78 -10.16 -3.75
N THR A 62 22.44 -9.48 -4.68
CA THR A 62 23.15 -8.21 -4.41
C THR A 62 22.20 -7.11 -3.94
N MET A 63 21.01 -7.00 -4.56
CA MET A 63 19.98 -6.05 -4.13
C MET A 63 19.44 -6.39 -2.74
N ALA A 64 19.21 -7.67 -2.45
CA ALA A 64 18.75 -8.13 -1.14
C ALA A 64 19.80 -7.82 -0.06
N ASP A 65 21.07 -8.09 -0.32
CA ASP A 65 22.17 -7.76 0.59
C ASP A 65 22.26 -6.26 0.84
N LEU A 66 22.11 -5.44 -0.21
CA LEU A 66 22.09 -3.98 -0.05
C LEU A 66 20.90 -3.51 0.79
N MET A 67 19.72 -4.11 0.63
CA MET A 67 18.54 -3.79 1.45
C MET A 67 18.75 -4.16 2.91
N VAL A 68 19.38 -5.31 3.20
CA VAL A 68 19.79 -5.70 4.56
C VAL A 68 20.84 -4.72 5.09
N GLN A 69 21.78 -4.30 4.23
CA GLN A 69 22.82 -3.34 4.58
C GLN A 69 22.24 -1.98 4.98
N MET A 70 21.31 -1.46 4.18
CA MET A 70 20.64 -0.19 4.49
C MET A 70 19.76 -0.32 5.73
N SER A 71 19.07 -1.44 5.91
CA SER A 71 18.22 -1.68 7.09
C SER A 71 19.00 -1.63 8.40
N HIS A 72 20.21 -2.22 8.45
CA HIS A 72 21.04 -2.12 9.66
C HIS A 72 21.58 -0.70 9.89
N GLN A 73 21.83 0.08 8.83
CA GLN A 73 22.27 1.48 8.96
C GLN A 73 21.15 2.38 9.48
N CYS A 74 19.89 2.06 9.15
CA CYS A 74 18.75 2.70 9.77
C CYS A 74 18.58 2.29 11.25
N GLN A 75 18.90 1.04 11.58
CA GLN A 75 18.81 0.51 12.95
C GLN A 75 19.89 1.10 13.87
N SER A 76 21.06 1.46 13.34
CA SER A 76 22.13 2.15 14.07
C SER A 76 21.91 3.67 14.22
N GLY A 77 20.73 4.19 13.83
CA GLY A 77 20.32 5.57 14.08
C GLY A 77 20.86 6.60 13.07
N CYS A 78 21.41 6.16 11.92
CA CYS A 78 21.88 7.05 10.86
C CYS A 78 20.77 7.43 9.87
N CYS A 79 19.57 7.75 10.37
CA CYS A 79 18.58 8.45 9.57
C CYS A 79 18.77 9.94 9.88
N THR A 80 19.39 10.67 8.96
CA THR A 80 19.35 12.13 8.98
C THR A 80 17.89 12.56 9.07
N GLU A 81 17.55 13.37 10.06
CA GLU A 81 16.22 13.96 10.19
C GLU A 81 15.79 14.55 8.84
N PRO A 82 14.59 14.19 8.34
CA PRO A 82 14.14 14.66 7.04
C PRO A 82 14.08 16.19 7.05
N SER A 83 14.61 16.79 5.99
CA SER A 83 14.54 18.23 5.78
C SER A 83 13.09 18.71 5.72
N ASP A 84 12.86 19.99 6.00
CA ASP A 84 11.51 20.58 5.94
C ASP A 84 10.86 20.44 4.56
N ALA A 85 11.66 20.44 3.49
CA ALA A 85 11.19 20.21 2.13
C ALA A 85 10.64 18.78 1.94
N GLU A 86 11.35 17.78 2.48
CA GLU A 86 10.94 16.38 2.46
C GLU A 86 9.69 16.15 3.32
N ARG A 87 9.62 16.80 4.49
CA ARG A 87 8.43 16.74 5.37
C ARG A 87 7.19 17.35 4.70
N LYS A 88 7.36 18.45 3.98
CA LYS A 88 6.30 19.10 3.19
C LYS A 88 5.89 18.28 1.96
N HIS A 89 6.83 17.57 1.34
CA HIS A 89 6.55 16.65 0.24
C HIS A 89 5.76 15.44 0.75
N ALA A 90 6.24 14.78 1.81
CA ALA A 90 5.60 13.63 2.44
C ALA A 90 4.15 13.94 2.81
N SER A 91 3.91 14.98 3.61
CA SER A 91 2.55 15.36 4.03
C SER A 91 1.56 15.67 2.89
N ARG A 92 2.05 16.04 1.69
CA ARG A 92 1.20 16.38 0.54
C ARG A 92 0.89 15.20 -0.38
N PHE A 93 1.88 14.33 -0.59
CA PHE A 93 1.82 13.29 -1.63
C PHE A 93 1.76 11.88 -1.05
N HIS A 94 2.29 11.72 0.16
CA HIS A 94 2.15 10.52 0.95
C HIS A 94 1.18 10.85 2.08
N THR A 95 -0.11 10.59 1.86
CA THR A 95 -1.02 10.47 3.00
C THR A 95 -0.43 9.37 3.86
N GLN A 96 0.20 9.77 4.96
CA GLN A 96 0.65 8.84 5.98
C GLN A 96 -0.59 7.98 6.26
N PRO A 97 -0.55 6.65 6.03
CA PRO A 97 -1.62 5.81 6.58
C PRO A 97 -1.73 6.24 8.04
N PRO A 98 -2.97 6.50 8.55
CA PRO A 98 -3.18 7.04 9.88
C PRO A 98 -2.22 6.30 10.77
N ALA A 99 -1.29 7.04 11.38
CA ALA A 99 -0.13 6.47 12.03
C ALA A 99 -0.59 5.21 12.76
N GLY A 100 -0.25 4.04 12.20
CA GLY A 100 -0.16 2.86 13.03
C GLY A 100 0.86 3.32 14.03
N HIS A 101 0.41 3.66 15.23
CA HIS A 101 1.25 4.21 16.26
C HIS A 101 2.52 3.39 16.22
N ARG A 102 3.66 4.06 16.07
CA ARG A 102 4.91 3.44 16.46
C ARG A 102 4.74 3.25 17.95
N LEU A 103 4.20 2.09 18.32
CA LEU A 103 3.99 1.67 19.68
C LEU A 103 5.38 1.53 20.26
N THR A 104 5.92 2.63 20.75
CA THR A 104 6.82 2.58 21.88
C THR A 104 6.02 1.85 22.96
N PRO A 105 6.54 0.77 23.56
CA PRO A 105 5.95 0.20 24.75
C PRO A 105 6.22 1.18 25.89
N SER A 106 5.56 2.34 25.84
CA SER A 106 5.24 3.12 27.02
C SER A 106 3.91 2.60 27.53
N ASP A 107 3.79 2.60 28.84
CA ASP A 107 2.66 2.22 29.70
C ASP A 107 1.36 2.99 29.36
N GLU A 108 0.92 2.93 28.11
CA GLU A 108 -0.21 3.70 27.59
C GLU A 108 -1.30 2.78 27.05
N ASP A 109 -2.55 3.13 27.38
CA ASP A 109 -3.73 2.41 26.95
C ASP A 109 -3.92 2.43 25.43
N PHE A 110 -4.44 1.34 24.87
CA PHE A 110 -4.78 1.25 23.46
C PHE A 110 -6.22 1.75 23.23
N ILE A 111 -6.39 2.72 22.33
CA ILE A 111 -7.70 3.20 21.88
C ILE A 111 -7.96 2.66 20.48
N ILE A 112 -9.10 1.99 20.28
CA ILE A 112 -9.50 1.40 19.00
C ILE A 112 -10.92 1.87 18.66
N ASP A 113 -11.06 2.60 17.55
CA ASP A 113 -12.35 3.01 17.02
C ASP A 113 -12.95 1.92 16.13
N VAL A 114 -14.16 1.49 16.45
CA VAL A 114 -14.89 0.45 15.70
C VAL A 114 -16.28 0.91 15.33
N LEU A 115 -16.84 0.32 14.28
CA LEU A 115 -18.26 0.49 13.97
C LEU A 115 -19.13 -0.23 15.03
N PRO A 116 -20.43 0.10 15.13
CA PRO A 116 -21.33 -0.63 16.02
C PRO A 116 -21.38 -2.12 15.64
N GLY A 117 -21.20 -3.01 16.62
CA GLY A 117 -21.11 -4.45 16.37
C GLY A 117 -20.64 -5.24 17.59
N THR A 118 -20.60 -6.57 17.46
CA THR A 118 -20.05 -7.47 18.47
C THR A 118 -18.63 -7.87 18.10
N TYR A 119 -17.70 -7.66 19.02
CA TYR A 119 -16.26 -7.86 18.82
C TYR A 119 -15.69 -8.79 19.89
N ALA A 120 -14.76 -9.66 19.49
CA ALA A 120 -13.93 -10.44 20.40
C ALA A 120 -12.53 -9.81 20.46
N VAL A 121 -12.23 -9.13 21.56
CA VAL A 121 -10.94 -8.46 21.79
C VAL A 121 -10.02 -9.44 22.51
N THR A 122 -8.86 -9.71 21.92
CA THR A 122 -7.92 -10.68 22.44
C THR A 122 -6.57 -10.02 22.66
N ALA A 123 -6.02 -10.16 23.87
CA ALA A 123 -4.75 -9.60 24.28
C ALA A 123 -3.79 -10.73 24.70
N SER A 124 -2.52 -10.63 24.30
CA SER A 124 -1.49 -11.64 24.54
C SER A 124 -0.12 -10.99 24.61
N VAL A 125 0.71 -11.41 25.57
CA VAL A 125 2.14 -11.07 25.63
C VAL A 125 2.98 -12.35 25.57
N GLN A 126 4.23 -12.22 25.12
CA GLN A 126 5.15 -13.35 25.04
C GLN A 126 5.35 -13.95 26.43
N GLU A 127 5.20 -15.28 26.54
CA GLU A 127 5.29 -16.08 27.78
C GLU A 127 4.07 -16.04 28.73
N SER A 128 2.95 -15.39 28.37
CA SER A 128 1.74 -15.40 29.20
C SER A 128 0.50 -15.98 28.51
N GLN A 129 -0.54 -16.26 29.32
CA GLN A 129 -1.79 -16.81 28.83
C GLN A 129 -2.61 -15.72 28.14
N GLN A 130 -3.01 -15.98 26.89
CA GLN A 130 -3.90 -15.10 26.13
C GLN A 130 -5.27 -14.94 26.82
N GLN A 131 -5.77 -13.71 26.88
CA GLN A 131 -7.10 -13.39 27.42
C GLN A 131 -7.99 -12.79 26.32
N THR A 132 -9.21 -13.32 26.18
CA THR A 132 -10.21 -12.85 25.21
C THR A 132 -11.47 -12.35 25.93
N GLN A 133 -11.97 -11.18 25.54
CA GLN A 133 -13.21 -10.59 26.04
C GLN A 133 -14.14 -10.26 24.86
N VAL A 134 -15.42 -10.62 24.96
CA VAL A 134 -16.42 -10.32 23.93
C VAL A 134 -17.25 -9.12 24.38
N VAL A 135 -17.31 -8.09 23.54
CA VAL A 135 -18.05 -6.85 23.80
C VAL A 135 -19.00 -6.53 22.66
N THR A 136 -20.14 -5.93 22.98
CA THR A 136 -21.09 -5.43 21.98
C THR A 136 -21.12 -3.91 22.07
N VAL A 137 -20.67 -3.24 21.01
CA VAL A 137 -20.51 -1.78 20.93
C VAL A 137 -21.70 -1.18 20.21
N LYS A 138 -22.43 -0.28 20.87
CA LYS A 138 -23.52 0.51 20.27
C LYS A 138 -22.99 1.83 19.67
N PRO A 139 -23.76 2.50 18.80
CA PRO A 139 -23.35 3.80 18.25
C PRO A 139 -23.09 4.83 19.35
N GLY A 140 -21.89 5.42 19.35
CA GLY A 140 -21.47 6.43 20.34
C GLY A 140 -21.06 5.88 21.70
N GLU A 141 -20.98 4.55 21.85
CA GLU A 141 -20.56 3.88 23.08
C GLU A 141 -19.04 3.60 23.06
N SER A 142 -18.41 3.64 24.24
CA SER A 142 -16.99 3.34 24.42
C SER A 142 -16.79 2.41 25.60
N PHE A 143 -15.86 1.47 25.49
CA PHE A 143 -15.52 0.50 26.52
C PHE A 143 -14.05 0.59 26.88
N HIS A 144 -13.75 0.61 28.18
CA HIS A 144 -12.40 0.45 28.68
C HIS A 144 -12.20 -1.02 29.06
N LEU A 145 -11.24 -1.68 28.43
CA LEU A 145 -10.95 -3.10 28.64
C LEU A 145 -9.57 -3.26 29.26
N THR A 146 -9.54 -3.86 30.45
CA THR A 146 -8.30 -4.19 31.16
C THR A 146 -8.03 -5.67 31.01
N PHE A 147 -6.80 -6.02 30.59
CA PHE A 147 -6.33 -7.39 30.48
C PHE A 147 -5.16 -7.58 31.45
N ASN A 148 -5.26 -8.61 32.30
CA ASN A 148 -4.17 -8.96 33.22
C ASN A 148 -3.35 -10.06 32.54
N LEU A 149 -2.36 -9.65 31.76
CA LEU A 149 -1.52 -10.54 30.95
C LEU A 149 -0.20 -10.86 31.63
#